data_AF-A0A3C0IPG6-F1
#
_entry.id   AF-A0A3C0IPG6-F1
#
_cell.length_a   1.000
_cell.length_b   1.000
_cell.length_c   1.000
_cell.angle_alpha   90.00
_cell.angle_beta   90.00
_cell.angle_gamma   90.00
#
_symmetry.space_group_name_H-M   'P 1'
#
loop_
_entity.id
_entity.type
_entity.pdbx_description
1 polymer ?
#
loop_
_entity_poly.entity_id
_entity_poly.type
_entity_poly.pdbx_seq_one_letter_code
_entity_poly.pdbx_strand_id
1 'polypeptide(L)' 'MLTATLSSKTQHYLTLEEQFGAHNYHPIPVVLERGEGVYLYDVDGNRYFDFLSGYSAVNQGHCHP' A
#
# COMPACT_ATOMS: atom_id res chain seq x y z
N MET A 1 20.06 -7.99 3.59
CA MET A 1 18.85 -7.37 3.01
C MET A 1 18.96 -5.87 3.22
N LEU A 2 18.74 -5.04 2.20
CA LEU A 2 18.61 -3.60 2.39
C LEU A 2 17.25 -3.36 3.06
N THR A 3 17.23 -3.16 4.38
CA THR A 3 16.05 -2.61 5.06
C THR A 3 15.96 -1.15 4.63
N ALA A 4 15.12 -0.87 3.64
CA ALA A 4 14.73 0.49 3.34
C ALA A 4 14.10 1.08 4.61
N THR A 5 14.65 2.19 5.10
CA THR A 5 14.08 2.90 6.23
C THR A 5 12.72 3.45 5.82
N LEU A 6 11.66 3.10 6.56
CA LEU A 6 10.32 3.61 6.31
C LEU A 6 10.28 5.11 6.57
N SER A 7 9.49 5.83 5.77
CA SER A 7 9.27 7.26 6.00
C SER A 7 8.46 7.49 7.29
N SER A 8 8.52 8.71 7.83
CA SER A 8 7.69 9.09 8.98
C SER A 8 6.19 9.01 8.68
N LYS A 9 5.78 9.27 7.43
CA LYS A 9 4.37 9.15 7.01
C LYS A 9 3.91 7.70 6.98
N THR A 10 4.70 6.82 6.36
CA THR A 10 4.40 5.39 6.32
C THR A 10 4.35 4.82 7.74
N GLN A 11 5.33 5.17 8.58
CA GLN A 11 5.35 4.73 9.98
C GLN A 11 4.14 5.22 10.77
N HIS A 12 3.70 6.47 10.54
CA HIS A 12 2.53 7.04 11.21
C HIS A 12 1.27 6.18 10.97
N TYR A 13 0.96 5.83 9.71
CA TYR A 13 -0.22 5.03 9.39
C TYR A 13 -0.12 3.58 9.86
N LEU A 14 1.06 2.95 9.73
CA LEU A 14 1.28 1.60 10.25
C LEU A 14 1.12 1.55 11.78
N THR A 15 1.58 2.57 12.51
CA THR A 15 1.38 2.65 13.96
C THR A 15 -0.09 2.84 14.35
N LEU A 16 -0.87 3.57 13.56
CA LEU A 16 -2.32 3.67 13.79
C LEU A 16 -3.01 2.30 13.61
N GLU A 17 -2.67 1.56 12.55
CA GLU A 17 -3.19 0.20 12.35
C GLU A 17 -2.78 -0.74 13.48
N GLU A 18 -1.50 -0.73 13.89
CA GLU A 18 -0.99 -1.53 14.99
C GLU A 18 -1.71 -1.27 16.31
N GLN A 19 -2.02 0.00 16.60
CA GLN A 19 -2.63 0.41 17.87
C GLN A 19 -4.14 0.09 17.93
N PHE A 20 -4.85 0.24 16.81
CA PHE A 20 -6.31 0.23 16.80
C PHE A 20 -6.92 -0.95 16.03
N GLY A 21 -6.16 -1.63 15.18
CA GLY A 21 -6.59 -2.78 14.39
C GLY A 21 -6.30 -4.13 15.07
N ALA A 22 -7.04 -5.17 14.69
CA ALA A 22 -6.74 -6.53 15.12
C ALA A 22 -5.56 -7.11 14.32
N HIS A 23 -4.68 -7.86 14.99
CA HIS A 23 -3.43 -8.37 14.41
C HIS A 23 -3.61 -9.72 13.69
N ASN A 24 -4.57 -9.81 12.78
CA ASN A 24 -4.88 -11.04 12.04
C ASN A 24 -4.39 -11.05 10.58
N TYR A 25 -3.67 -9.99 10.17
CA TYR A 25 -2.98 -9.87 8.89
C TYR A 25 -1.51 -9.53 9.10
N HIS A 26 -0.67 -9.78 8.08
CA HIS A 26 0.73 -9.40 8.06
C HIS A 26 1.06 -8.68 6.73
N PRO A 27 0.65 -7.41 6.59
CA PRO A 27 0.83 -6.65 5.36
C PRO A 27 2.31 -6.35 5.07
N ILE A 28 2.63 -6.14 3.80
CA ILE A 28 3.92 -5.58 3.38
C ILE A 28 3.96 -4.12 3.88
N PRO A 29 5.10 -3.62 4.41
CA PRO A 29 5.19 -2.29 5.01
C PRO A 29 5.19 -1.17 3.95
N VAL A 30 4.04 -0.98 3.31
CA VAL A 30 3.73 0.07 2.33
C VAL A 30 2.32 0.58 2.59
N VAL A 31 2.11 1.89 2.54
CA VAL A 31 0.81 2.53 2.76
C VAL A 31 0.41 3.24 1.48
N LEU A 32 -0.60 2.70 0.80
CA LEU A 32 -1.08 3.17 -0.50
C LEU A 32 -2.16 4.23 -0.32
N GLU A 33 -2.07 5.33 -1.07
CA GLU A 33 -3.07 6.42 -1.02
C GLU A 33 -3.88 6.57 -2.32
N ARG A 34 -3.36 6.08 -3.45
CA ARG A 34 -4.02 6.20 -4.76
C ARG A 34 -3.70 5.03 -5.68
N GLY A 35 -4.65 4.65 -6.53
CA GLY A 35 -4.44 3.72 -7.64
C GLY A 35 -4.98 4.29 -8.96
N GLU A 36 -4.35 3.92 -10.08
CA GLU A 36 -4.78 4.28 -11.43
C GLU A 36 -4.28 3.26 -12.46
N GLY A 37 -5.21 2.52 -13.08
CA GLY A 37 -4.86 1.44 -14.00
C GLY A 37 -4.01 0.37 -13.30
N VAL A 38 -2.79 0.15 -13.81
CA VAL A 38 -1.82 -0.80 -13.23
C VAL A 38 -0.94 -0.20 -12.13
N TYR A 39 -1.07 1.11 -11.86
CA TYR A 39 -0.19 1.81 -10.93
C TYR A 39 -0.82 2.02 -9.55
N LEU A 40 0.02 1.92 -8.53
CA LEU A 40 -0.26 2.31 -7.15
C LEU A 40 0.71 3.40 -6.71
N TYR A 41 0.25 4.27 -5.82
CA TYR A 41 1.01 5.38 -5.27
C TYR A 41 0.95 5.32 -3.75
N ASP A 42 2.11 5.36 -3.09
CA ASP A 42 2.18 5.43 -1.63
C ASP A 42 2.06 6.88 -1.10
N VAL A 43 1.96 7.01 0.22
CA VAL A 43 1.85 8.31 0.93
C VAL A 43 3.07 9.24 0.78
N ASP A 44 4.17 8.72 0.22
CA ASP A 44 5.39 9.47 -0.09
C ASP A 44 5.48 9.84 -1.59
N GLY A 45 4.51 9.40 -2.40
CA GLY A 45 4.44 9.66 -3.84
C GLY A 45 5.23 8.67 -4.70
N ASN A 46 5.79 7.60 -4.12
CA ASN A 46 6.43 6.55 -4.88
C ASN A 46 5.39 5.80 -5.72
N ARG A 47 5.74 5.48 -6.96
CA ARG A 47 4.87 4.76 -7.90
C ARG A 47 5.32 3.32 -8.06
N TYR A 48 4.38 2.40 -7.98
CA TYR A 48 4.59 0.96 -8.08
C TYR A 48 3.72 0.36 -9.20
N PHE A 49 4.17 -0.75 -9.78
CA PHE A 49 3.28 -1.64 -10.53
C PHE A 49 2.54 -2.56 -9.55
N ASP A 50 1.22 -2.67 -9.69
CA ASP A 50 0.44 -3.64 -8.94
C ASP A 50 0.40 -5.00 -9.66
N PHE A 51 1.22 -5.93 -9.19
CA PHE A 51 1.24 -7.32 -9.66
C PHE A 51 0.36 -8.26 -8.83
N LEU A 52 -0.37 -7.74 -7.84
CA LEU A 52 -1.35 -8.49 -7.04
C LEU A 52 -2.78 -8.26 -7.56
N SER A 53 -3.08 -7.04 -8.00
CA SER A 53 -4.39 -6.64 -8.53
C SER A 53 -5.54 -6.95 -7.57
N GLY A 54 -5.31 -6.76 -6.27
CA GLY A 54 -6.28 -7.09 -5.21
C GLY A 54 -6.81 -8.52 -5.29
N TYR A 55 -5.96 -9.50 -5.61
CA TYR A 55 -6.37 -10.88 -5.90
C TYR A 55 -7.38 -10.96 -7.07
N SER A 56 -7.06 -10.28 -8.18
CA SER A 56 -7.92 -10.14 -9.37
C SER A 56 -9.19 -9.30 -9.19
N ALA A 57 -9.37 -8.61 -8.05
CA ALA A 57 -10.52 -7.73 -7.83
C ALA A 57 -10.53 -6.50 -8.77
N VAL A 58 -9.36 -6.05 -9.23
CA VAL A 58 -9.20 -4.87 -10.08
C VAL A 58 -8.65 -5.21 -11.47
N ASN A 59 -9.18 -6.25 -12.10
CA ASN A 59 -8.76 -6.69 -13.45
C ASN A 59 -8.86 -5.59 -14.52
N GLN A 60 -9.79 -4.66 -14.38
CA GLN A 60 -10.01 -3.53 -15.27
C GLN A 60 -8.99 -2.40 -15.03
N GLY A 61 -8.21 -2.48 -13.96
CA GLY A 61 -7.35 -1.43 -13.44
C GLY A 61 -8.00 -0.65 -12.29
N HIS A 62 -7.16 -0.16 -11.38
CA HIS A 62 -7.57 0.71 -10.27
C HIS A 62 -8.27 1.97 -10.82
N CYS A 63 -9.42 2.30 -10.24
CA CYS A 63 -10.18 3.52 -10.54
C CYS A 63 -10.48 3.75 -12.04
N HIS A 64 -10.82 2.68 -12.78
CA HIS A 64 -11.31 2.81 -14.16
C HIS A 64 -12.57 3.71 -14.21
N PRO A 65 -12.67 4.65 -15.17
CA PRO A 65 -13.84 5.54 -15.32
C PRO A 65 -15.13 4.82 -15.73
#